data_AF-W4KF53-F1
#
_entry.id   AF-W4KF53-F1
#
_cell.length_a   1.000
_cell.length_b   1.000
_cell.length_c   1.000
_cell.angle_alpha   90.00
_cell.angle_beta   90.00
_cell.angle_gamma   90.00
#
_symmetry.space_group_name_H-M   'P 1'
#
loop_
_entity.id
_entity.type
_entity.pdbx_description
1 polymer ?
#
loop_
_entity_poly.entity_id
_entity_poly.type
_entity_poly.pdbx_seq_one_letter_code
_entity_poly.pdbx_strand_id
1 'polypeptide(L)'
;MDLPPSPDSVIDALRDLTDPASQLKDTSTVHARAGALFARLKALNRAANVATKAHKQATADARHHMDQTHLELQNLLYEKRHLEREIDKCRQFASIYQDIPMYTVDQFVELAPPEAHAEDVMSNQHQLMLNRLSFELQPRHRLDQRVKELTQQKEELLRDSKSKLVTMESVKVQIDTLVKTASEIRKKVDELVPSTVSPVGTPLQT
;
A
#
# COMPACT_ATOMS: atom_id res chain seq x y z
N MET A 1 -7.01 50.07 46.69
CA MET A 1 -7.86 48.95 47.14
C MET A 1 -7.54 48.75 48.61
N ASP A 2 -8.30 49.40 49.48
CA ASP A 2 -8.07 49.33 50.92
C ASP A 2 -8.27 47.89 51.38
N LEU A 3 -7.20 47.31 51.92
CA LEU A 3 -7.24 45.96 52.47
C LEU A 3 -8.26 45.96 53.61
N PRO A 4 -9.21 45.01 53.66
CA PRO A 4 -10.14 44.94 54.76
C PRO A 4 -9.36 44.89 56.09
N PRO A 5 -9.84 45.61 57.12
CA PRO A 5 -9.14 45.66 58.41
C PRO A 5 -8.93 44.24 58.94
N SER A 6 -7.73 43.96 59.45
CA SER A 6 -7.33 42.61 59.87
C SER A 6 -8.40 42.01 60.79
N PRO A 7 -8.85 40.76 60.55
CA PRO A 7 -9.77 40.05 61.44
C PRO A 7 -9.29 40.04 62.89
N ASP A 8 -7.98 40.00 63.08
CA ASP A 8 -7.33 39.99 64.39
C ASP A 8 -7.66 41.26 65.18
N SER A 9 -7.72 42.42 64.52
CA SER A 9 -8.09 43.68 65.19
C SER A 9 -9.51 43.68 65.75
N VAL A 10 -10.44 42.93 65.14
CA VAL A 10 -11.82 42.80 65.61
C VAL A 10 -11.90 41.78 66.73
N ILE A 11 -11.11 40.71 66.65
CA ILE A 11 -11.03 39.65 67.66
C ILE A 11 -10.35 40.17 68.93
N ASP A 12 -9.27 40.93 68.80
CA ASP A 12 -8.57 41.55 69.93
C ASP A 12 -9.45 42.60 70.61
N ALA A 13 -10.18 43.42 69.85
CA ALA A 13 -11.16 44.35 70.41
C ALA A 13 -12.34 43.64 71.11
N LEU A 14 -12.68 42.40 70.73
CA LEU A 14 -13.65 41.56 71.44
C LEU A 14 -13.05 40.97 72.73
N ARG A 15 -11.76 40.61 72.73
CA ARG A 15 -11.04 40.13 73.92
C ARG A 15 -10.87 41.24 74.96
N ASP A 16 -10.57 42.47 74.55
CA ASP A 16 -10.46 43.64 75.43
C ASP A 16 -11.78 43.96 76.17
N LEU A 17 -12.92 43.62 75.56
CA LEU A 17 -14.24 43.77 76.20
C LEU A 17 -14.51 42.74 77.30
N THR A 18 -13.77 41.64 77.31
CA THR A 18 -13.86 40.57 78.32
C THR A 18 -12.83 40.71 79.44
N ASP A 19 -11.92 41.69 79.36
CA ASP A 19 -10.90 41.95 80.38
C ASP A 19 -11.56 42.43 81.70
N PRO A 20 -11.27 41.83 82.87
CA PRO A 20 -11.84 42.22 84.17
C PRO A 20 -11.73 43.71 84.51
N ALA A 21 -10.73 44.43 83.97
CA ALA A 21 -10.59 45.88 84.15
C ALA A 21 -11.74 46.70 83.50
N SER A 22 -12.47 46.12 82.54
CA SER A 22 -13.60 46.74 81.83
C SER A 22 -14.95 46.59 82.55
N GLN A 23 -15.03 45.82 83.64
CA GLN A 23 -16.27 45.50 84.37
C GLN A 23 -16.94 46.69 85.07
N LEU A 24 -16.27 47.84 85.16
CA LEU A 24 -16.85 49.08 85.69
C LEU A 24 -17.74 49.86 84.68
N LYS A 25 -17.89 49.37 83.44
CA LYS A 25 -18.65 50.06 82.37
C LYS A 25 -20.11 49.61 82.34
N ASP A 26 -21.00 50.55 82.03
CA ASP A 26 -22.45 50.33 81.87
C ASP A 26 -22.74 49.20 80.87
N THR A 27 -23.51 48.19 81.30
CA THR A 27 -23.89 46.98 80.56
C THR A 27 -24.46 47.29 79.17
N SER A 28 -25.24 48.37 79.05
CA SER A 28 -25.83 48.80 77.78
C SER A 28 -24.75 49.16 76.74
N THR A 29 -23.69 49.85 77.16
CA THR A 29 -22.59 50.30 76.28
C THR A 29 -21.73 49.13 75.82
N VAL A 30 -21.53 48.13 76.68
CA VAL A 30 -20.79 46.91 76.35
C VAL A 30 -21.56 46.08 75.31
N HIS A 31 -22.87 45.92 75.48
CA HIS A 31 -23.71 45.21 74.49
C HIS A 31 -23.74 45.90 73.13
N ALA A 32 -23.84 47.23 73.09
CA ALA A 32 -23.81 47.99 71.84
C ALA A 32 -22.47 47.81 71.10
N ARG A 33 -21.34 47.90 71.81
CA ARG A 33 -20.01 47.74 71.23
C ARG A 33 -19.73 46.30 70.77
N ALA A 34 -20.14 45.31 71.57
CA ALA A 34 -20.04 43.90 71.18
C ALA A 34 -20.90 43.60 69.94
N GLY A 35 -22.13 44.11 69.88
CA GLY A 35 -23.03 43.97 68.73
C GLY A 35 -22.40 44.52 67.44
N ALA A 36 -21.77 45.69 67.50
CA ALA A 36 -21.05 46.28 66.37
C ALA A 36 -19.85 45.42 65.92
N LEU A 37 -19.06 44.89 66.85
CA LEU A 37 -17.93 44.01 66.54
C LEU A 37 -18.39 42.67 65.93
N PHE A 38 -19.47 42.07 66.43
CA PHE A 38 -20.06 40.87 65.83
C PHE A 38 -20.63 41.13 64.43
N ALA A 39 -21.24 42.29 64.19
CA ALA A 39 -21.71 42.68 62.87
C ALA A 39 -20.53 42.78 61.88
N ARG A 40 -19.41 43.37 62.31
CA ARG A 40 -18.16 43.47 61.53
C ARG A 40 -17.54 42.11 61.27
N LEU A 41 -17.48 41.22 62.27
CA LEU A 41 -16.98 39.85 62.10
C LEU A 41 -17.84 39.04 61.12
N LYS A 42 -19.17 39.16 61.20
CA LYS A 42 -20.10 38.54 60.23
C LYS A 42 -19.89 39.08 58.82
N ALA A 43 -19.61 40.38 58.67
CA ALA A 43 -19.31 40.98 57.37
C ALA A 43 -17.99 40.44 56.80
N LEU A 44 -16.93 40.35 57.61
CA LEU A 44 -15.65 39.76 57.21
C LEU A 44 -15.80 38.29 56.81
N ASN A 45 -16.57 37.49 57.55
CA ASN A 45 -16.84 36.09 57.21
C ASN A 45 -17.61 35.97 55.87
N ARG A 46 -18.62 36.82 55.63
CA ARG A 46 -19.31 36.87 54.33
C ARG A 46 -18.34 37.24 53.20
N ALA A 47 -17.49 38.24 53.40
CA ALA A 47 -16.49 38.64 52.41
C ALA A 47 -15.50 37.50 52.11
N ALA A 48 -15.00 36.79 53.13
CA ALA A 48 -14.12 35.64 52.96
C ALA A 48 -14.78 34.48 52.19
N ASN A 49 -16.06 34.19 52.49
CA ASN A 49 -16.81 33.17 51.77
C ASN A 49 -17.06 33.55 50.31
N VAL A 50 -17.37 34.82 50.03
CA VAL A 50 -17.52 35.33 48.66
C VAL A 50 -16.21 35.24 47.90
N ALA A 51 -15.10 35.68 48.50
CA ALA A 51 -13.77 35.56 47.90
C ALA A 51 -13.40 34.10 47.62
N THR A 52 -13.65 33.20 48.57
CA THR A 52 -13.42 31.75 48.39
C THR A 52 -14.23 31.18 47.23
N LYS A 53 -15.51 31.55 47.12
CA LYS A 53 -16.36 31.13 45.99
C LYS A 53 -15.84 31.69 44.66
N ALA A 54 -15.44 32.95 44.63
CA ALA A 54 -14.89 33.59 43.43
C ALA A 54 -13.61 32.89 42.96
N HIS A 55 -12.68 32.59 43.88
CA HIS A 55 -11.47 31.85 43.56
C HIS A 55 -11.76 30.42 43.08
N LYS A 56 -12.68 29.71 43.73
CA LYS A 56 -13.11 28.37 43.28
C LYS A 56 -13.67 28.41 41.86
N GLN A 57 -14.53 29.38 41.56
CA GLN A 57 -15.09 29.55 40.22
C GLN A 57 -14.00 29.86 39.20
N ALA A 58 -13.13 30.83 39.48
CA ALA A 58 -12.03 31.19 38.58
C ALA A 58 -11.11 29.99 38.28
N THR A 59 -10.80 29.17 39.28
CA THR A 59 -10.01 27.95 39.07
C THR A 59 -10.76 26.88 38.28
N ALA A 60 -12.08 26.77 38.45
CA ALA A 60 -12.91 25.84 37.70
C ALA A 60 -13.01 26.25 36.22
N ASP A 61 -13.18 27.54 35.95
CA ASP A 61 -13.24 28.09 34.59
C ASP A 61 -11.91 27.91 33.87
N ALA A 62 -10.79 28.20 34.55
CA ALA A 62 -9.45 27.98 34.00
C ALA A 62 -9.18 26.50 33.70
N ARG A 63 -9.62 25.60 34.60
CA ARG A 63 -9.53 24.15 34.37
C ARG A 63 -10.36 23.72 33.17
N HIS A 64 -11.59 24.21 33.06
CA HIS A 64 -12.47 23.88 31.94
C HIS A 64 -11.88 24.33 30.60
N HIS A 65 -11.31 25.54 30.56
CA HIS A 65 -10.62 26.04 29.38
C HIS A 65 -9.42 25.16 28.99
N MET A 66 -8.60 24.78 29.96
CA MET A 66 -7.48 23.86 29.75
C MET A 66 -7.95 22.50 29.20
N ASP A 67 -9.02 21.93 29.77
CA ASP A 67 -9.57 20.65 29.33
C ASP A 67 -10.09 20.73 27.88
N GLN A 68 -10.73 21.85 27.51
CA GLN A 68 -11.17 22.10 26.13
C GLN A 68 -9.99 22.18 25.16
N THR A 69 -8.97 22.97 25.46
CA THR A 69 -7.78 23.08 24.61
C THR A 69 -7.04 21.75 24.49
N HIS A 70 -6.99 20.96 25.57
CA HIS A 70 -6.40 19.63 25.54
C HIS A 70 -7.17 18.69 24.60
N LEU A 71 -8.52 18.75 24.59
CA LEU A 71 -9.34 17.99 23.67
C LEU A 71 -9.07 18.38 22.21
N GLU A 72 -9.00 19.68 21.92
CA GLU A 72 -8.66 20.19 20.58
C GLU A 72 -7.28 19.70 20.12
N LEU A 73 -6.28 19.71 21.01
CA LEU A 73 -4.96 19.17 20.73
C LEU A 73 -5.02 17.67 20.39
N GLN A 74 -5.79 16.88 21.15
CA GLN A 74 -5.93 15.45 20.87
C GLN A 74 -6.58 15.20 19.49
N ASN A 75 -7.57 16.00 19.11
CA ASN A 75 -8.18 15.93 17.77
C ASN A 75 -7.15 16.19 16.67
N LEU A 76 -6.35 17.25 16.81
CA LEU A 76 -5.29 17.57 15.84
C LEU A 76 -4.20 16.49 15.78
N LEU A 77 -3.81 15.92 16.92
CA LEU A 77 -2.85 14.83 16.96
C LEU A 77 -3.37 13.55 16.30
N TYR A 78 -4.68 13.29 16.41
CA TYR A 78 -5.33 12.19 15.71
C TYR A 78 -5.32 12.42 14.20
N GLU A 79 -5.70 13.62 13.75
CA GLU A 79 -5.69 14.01 12.35
C GLU A 79 -4.28 13.92 11.75
N LYS A 80 -3.27 14.47 12.42
CA LYS A 80 -1.86 14.34 12.02
C LYS A 80 -1.47 12.87 11.82
N ARG A 81 -1.75 12.01 12.80
CA ARG A 81 -1.44 10.58 12.72
C ARG A 81 -2.21 9.88 11.59
N HIS A 82 -3.43 10.32 11.30
CA HIS A 82 -4.20 9.79 10.19
C HIS A 82 -3.57 10.15 8.85
N LEU A 83 -3.25 11.43 8.65
CA LEU A 83 -2.60 11.92 7.43
C LEU A 83 -1.22 11.29 7.23
N GLU A 84 -0.41 11.13 8.28
CA GLU A 84 0.88 10.44 8.21
C GLU A 84 0.71 9.00 7.69
N ARG A 85 -0.26 8.26 8.22
CA ARG A 85 -0.56 6.90 7.73
C ARG A 85 -1.03 6.89 6.28
N GLU A 86 -1.80 7.89 5.84
CA GLU A 86 -2.24 7.98 4.45
C GLU A 86 -1.08 8.34 3.52
N ILE A 87 -0.20 9.25 3.92
CA ILE A 87 1.03 9.58 3.19
C ILE A 87 1.90 8.33 3.04
N ASP A 88 2.09 7.56 4.11
CA ASP A 88 2.88 6.33 4.05
C ASP A 88 2.25 5.29 3.12
N LYS A 89 0.92 5.13 3.14
CA LYS A 89 0.21 4.28 2.17
C LYS A 89 0.43 4.73 0.73
N CYS A 90 0.34 6.03 0.47
CA CYS A 90 0.57 6.60 -0.86
C CYS A 90 2.03 6.42 -1.30
N ARG A 91 3.00 6.54 -0.38
CA ARG A 91 4.43 6.32 -0.67
C ARG A 91 4.78 4.85 -0.90
N GLN A 92 4.08 3.94 -0.22
CA GLN A 92 4.20 2.49 -0.42
C GLN A 92 3.58 2.01 -1.74
N PHE A 93 2.97 2.90 -2.53
CA PHE A 93 2.56 2.59 -3.89
C PHE A 93 3.81 2.32 -4.75
N ALA A 94 4.24 1.06 -4.77
CA ALA A 94 5.27 0.58 -5.66
C ALA A 94 4.63 0.33 -7.02
N SER A 95 5.01 1.13 -8.02
CA SER A 95 4.58 0.90 -9.38
C SER A 95 5.61 0.05 -10.10
N ILE A 96 5.13 -1.02 -10.75
CA ILE A 96 5.94 -2.04 -11.41
C ILE A 96 6.93 -1.44 -12.42
N TYR A 97 6.65 -0.25 -12.99
CA TYR A 97 7.52 0.37 -13.99
C TYR A 97 8.95 0.66 -13.49
N GLN A 98 9.16 0.77 -12.18
CA GLN A 98 10.49 1.02 -11.60
C GLN A 98 11.42 -0.20 -11.68
N ASP A 99 10.85 -1.40 -11.74
CA ASP A 99 11.60 -2.66 -11.71
C ASP A 99 11.75 -3.30 -13.11
N ILE A 100 11.25 -2.63 -14.16
CA ILE A 100 11.32 -3.17 -15.52
C ILE A 100 12.74 -2.92 -16.08
N PRO A 101 13.42 -3.96 -16.61
CA PRO A 101 14.67 -3.76 -17.34
C PRO A 101 14.40 -2.94 -18.60
N MET A 102 14.96 -1.74 -18.66
CA MET A 102 14.80 -0.79 -19.77
C MET A 102 16.18 -0.29 -20.21
N TYR A 103 16.29 0.18 -21.45
CA TYR A 103 17.46 0.88 -21.96
C TYR A 103 17.84 2.03 -21.04
N THR A 104 19.15 2.26 -20.87
CA THR A 104 19.65 3.43 -20.14
C THR A 104 19.24 4.72 -20.84
N VAL A 105 19.38 5.87 -20.15
CA VAL A 105 19.04 7.17 -20.77
C VAL A 105 19.91 7.41 -22.01
N ASP A 106 21.20 7.07 -21.96
CA ASP A 106 22.12 7.24 -23.08
C ASP A 106 21.69 6.39 -24.30
N GLN A 107 21.39 5.11 -24.07
CA GLN A 107 20.92 4.20 -25.11
C GLN A 107 19.57 4.66 -25.70
N PHE A 108 18.69 5.22 -24.87
CA PHE A 108 17.42 5.77 -25.33
C PHE A 108 17.63 6.97 -26.25
N VAL A 109 18.53 7.90 -25.91
CA VAL A 109 18.83 9.07 -26.75
C VAL A 109 19.43 8.65 -28.09
N GLU A 110 20.27 7.61 -28.12
CA GLU A 110 20.86 7.09 -29.36
C GLU A 110 19.86 6.39 -30.28
N LEU A 111 18.90 5.64 -29.71
CA LEU A 111 18.01 4.75 -30.47
C LEU A 111 16.62 5.34 -30.73
N ALA A 112 16.15 6.26 -29.89
CA ALA A 112 14.82 6.83 -30.00
C ALA A 112 14.75 8.00 -31.00
N PRO A 113 13.58 8.26 -31.60
CA PRO A 113 13.40 9.43 -32.47
C PRO A 113 13.70 10.76 -31.75
N PRO A 114 14.18 11.80 -32.47
CA PRO A 114 14.52 13.10 -31.89
C PRO A 114 13.34 13.78 -31.19
N GLU A 115 12.11 13.53 -31.62
CA GLU A 115 10.91 14.06 -30.97
C GLU A 115 10.71 13.49 -29.55
N ALA A 116 11.22 12.28 -29.29
CA ALA A 116 11.03 11.61 -28.01
C ALA A 116 12.02 12.07 -26.92
N HIS A 117 13.10 12.78 -27.31
CA HIS A 117 14.15 13.28 -26.42
C HIS A 117 14.47 14.76 -26.66
N ALA A 118 13.47 15.55 -27.08
CA ALA A 118 13.61 17.01 -27.18
C ALA A 118 13.98 17.64 -25.82
N GLU A 119 14.58 18.84 -25.83
CA GLU A 119 15.11 19.49 -24.62
C GLU A 119 14.05 19.72 -23.53
N ASP A 120 12.81 20.04 -23.93
CA ASP A 120 11.67 20.20 -23.06
C ASP A 120 11.31 18.88 -22.35
N VAL A 121 11.32 17.76 -23.08
CA VAL A 121 11.10 16.42 -22.54
C VAL A 121 12.25 15.99 -21.62
N MET A 122 13.50 16.27 -21.99
CA MET A 122 14.67 15.93 -21.19
C MET A 122 14.70 16.69 -19.86
N SER A 123 14.17 17.92 -19.84
CA SER A 123 14.05 18.73 -18.62
C SER A 123 13.00 18.19 -17.64
N ASN A 124 12.01 17.44 -18.13
CA ASN A 124 10.91 16.89 -17.33
C ASN A 124 11.05 15.38 -17.15
N GLN A 125 11.52 14.97 -15.96
CA GLN A 125 11.73 13.56 -15.62
C GLN A 125 10.50 12.66 -15.87
N HIS A 126 9.29 13.17 -15.61
CA HIS A 126 8.06 12.39 -15.80
C HIS A 126 7.79 12.15 -17.29
N GLN A 127 7.89 13.18 -18.12
CA GLN A 127 7.71 13.07 -19.56
C GLN A 127 8.79 12.19 -20.19
N LEU A 128 10.04 12.34 -19.75
CA LEU A 128 11.13 11.46 -20.17
C LEU A 128 10.83 9.98 -19.85
N MET A 129 10.33 9.69 -18.65
CA MET A 129 9.97 8.32 -18.27
C MET A 129 8.82 7.76 -19.13
N LEU A 130 7.79 8.57 -19.40
CA LEU A 130 6.67 8.15 -20.27
C LEU A 130 7.16 7.84 -21.69
N ASN A 131 8.02 8.69 -22.26
CA ASN A 131 8.56 8.47 -23.59
C ASN A 131 9.44 7.21 -23.64
N ARG A 132 10.29 7.00 -22.63
CA ARG A 132 11.10 5.77 -22.49
C ARG A 132 10.22 4.52 -22.42
N LEU A 133 9.16 4.54 -21.61
CA LEU A 133 8.21 3.42 -21.52
C LEU A 133 7.48 3.16 -22.84
N SER A 134 7.06 4.21 -23.54
CA SER A 134 6.37 4.08 -24.83
C SER A 134 7.30 3.52 -25.91
N PHE A 135 8.57 3.93 -25.89
CA PHE A 135 9.60 3.44 -26.80
C PHE A 135 9.89 1.96 -26.56
N GLU A 136 9.95 1.50 -25.32
CA GLU A 136 10.17 0.09 -24.97
C GLU A 136 8.97 -0.81 -25.30
N LEU A 137 7.75 -0.28 -25.13
CA LEU A 137 6.52 -1.01 -25.37
C LEU A 137 6.39 -1.41 -26.84
N GLN A 138 6.82 -0.56 -27.77
CA GLN A 138 6.72 -0.82 -29.21
C GLN A 138 7.52 -2.06 -29.67
N PRO A 139 8.85 -2.18 -29.41
CA PRO A 139 9.61 -3.39 -29.69
C PRO A 139 9.07 -4.60 -28.97
N ARG A 140 8.73 -4.50 -27.68
CA ARG A 140 8.21 -5.65 -26.92
C ARG A 140 6.94 -6.21 -27.53
N HIS A 141 6.02 -5.34 -27.96
CA HIS A 141 4.81 -5.76 -28.64
C HIS A 141 5.11 -6.45 -29.98
N ARG A 142 6.05 -5.91 -30.78
CA ARG A 142 6.48 -6.56 -32.03
C ARG A 142 7.13 -7.92 -31.79
N LEU A 143 7.97 -8.05 -30.77
CA LEU A 143 8.60 -9.32 -30.39
C LEU A 143 7.55 -10.34 -29.92
N ASP A 144 6.59 -9.93 -29.10
CA ASP A 144 5.52 -10.81 -28.62
C ASP A 144 4.65 -11.32 -29.78
N GLN A 145 4.28 -10.44 -30.72
CA GLN A 145 3.60 -10.85 -31.96
C GLN A 145 4.44 -11.85 -32.74
N ARG A 146 5.73 -11.60 -32.91
CA ARG A 146 6.62 -12.51 -33.64
C ARG A 146 6.76 -13.87 -32.97
N VAL A 147 6.83 -13.91 -31.64
CA VAL A 147 6.86 -15.15 -30.86
C VAL A 147 5.56 -15.94 -31.07
N LYS A 148 4.40 -15.28 -31.03
CA LYS A 148 3.10 -15.92 -31.30
C LYS A 148 3.03 -16.52 -32.70
N GLU A 149 3.42 -15.75 -33.72
CA GLU A 149 3.49 -16.23 -35.11
C GLU A 149 4.39 -17.45 -35.25
N LEU A 150 5.63 -17.38 -34.73
CA LEU A 150 6.58 -18.48 -34.81
C LEU A 150 6.12 -19.72 -34.04
N THR A 151 5.42 -19.53 -32.91
CA THR A 151 4.83 -20.63 -32.14
C THR A 151 3.74 -21.32 -32.93
N GLN A 152 2.87 -20.55 -33.60
CA GLN A 152 1.83 -21.10 -34.47
C GLN A 152 2.43 -21.86 -35.66
N GLN A 153 3.43 -21.29 -36.33
CA GLN A 153 4.14 -21.97 -37.43
C GLN A 153 4.81 -23.26 -36.99
N LYS A 154 5.42 -23.27 -35.79
CA LYS A 154 6.00 -24.48 -35.20
C LYS A 154 4.95 -25.55 -34.95
N GLU A 155 3.79 -25.18 -34.39
CA GLU A 155 2.69 -26.12 -34.14
C GLU A 155 2.12 -26.70 -35.42
N GLU A 156 1.97 -25.89 -36.47
CA GLU A 156 1.52 -26.32 -37.79
C GLU A 156 2.51 -27.30 -38.42
N LEU A 157 3.80 -26.97 -38.45
CA LEU A 157 4.85 -27.87 -38.96
C LEU A 157 4.91 -29.19 -38.18
N LEU A 158 4.73 -29.16 -36.86
CA LEU A 158 4.65 -30.39 -36.06
C LEU A 158 3.43 -31.24 -36.40
N ARG A 159 2.28 -30.62 -36.68
CA ARG A 159 1.06 -31.31 -37.13
C ARG A 159 1.27 -31.95 -38.50
N ASP A 160 1.84 -31.21 -39.44
CA ASP A 160 2.17 -31.70 -40.78
C ASP A 160 3.18 -32.84 -40.74
N SER A 161 4.22 -32.71 -39.91
CA SER A 161 5.21 -33.76 -39.72
C SER A 161 4.57 -35.05 -39.18
N LYS A 162 3.63 -34.94 -38.23
CA LYS A 162 2.88 -36.10 -37.71
C LYS A 162 2.00 -36.73 -38.79
N SER A 163 1.29 -35.91 -39.57
CA SER A 163 0.45 -36.40 -40.68
C SER A 163 1.29 -37.14 -41.73
N LYS A 164 2.40 -36.55 -42.17
CA LYS A 164 3.34 -37.17 -43.11
C LYS A 164 3.90 -38.49 -42.57
N LEU A 165 4.25 -38.56 -41.29
CA LEU A 165 4.72 -39.79 -40.65
C LEU A 165 3.65 -40.90 -40.69
N VAL A 166 2.39 -40.57 -40.40
CA VAL A 166 1.27 -41.53 -40.50
C VAL A 166 1.08 -42.01 -41.94
N THR A 167 1.13 -41.11 -42.93
CA THR A 167 1.03 -41.51 -44.35
C THR A 167 2.21 -42.38 -44.78
N MET A 168 3.42 -42.07 -44.31
CA MET A 168 4.62 -42.85 -44.62
C MET A 168 4.54 -44.27 -44.04
N GLU A 169 4.07 -44.42 -42.79
CA GLU A 169 3.86 -45.74 -42.20
C GLU A 169 2.77 -46.53 -42.94
N SER A 170 1.70 -45.85 -43.39
CA SER A 170 0.67 -46.48 -44.22
C SER A 170 1.21 -46.98 -45.57
N VAL A 171 2.00 -46.15 -46.27
CA VAL A 171 2.66 -46.54 -47.53
C VAL A 171 3.61 -47.71 -47.31
N LYS A 172 4.40 -47.69 -46.25
CA LYS A 172 5.29 -48.81 -45.88
C LYS A 172 4.52 -50.11 -45.71
N VAL A 173 3.39 -50.11 -44.98
CA VAL A 173 2.52 -51.29 -44.83
C VAL A 173 1.98 -51.78 -46.19
N GLN A 174 1.59 -50.86 -47.09
CA GLN A 174 1.14 -51.23 -48.44
C GLN A 174 2.25 -51.86 -49.28
N ILE A 175 3.47 -51.31 -49.22
CA ILE A 175 4.65 -51.87 -49.89
C ILE A 175 4.98 -53.26 -49.34
N ASP A 176 5.01 -53.44 -48.02
CA ASP A 176 5.26 -54.74 -47.39
C ASP A 176 4.21 -55.78 -47.83
N THR A 177 2.96 -55.36 -47.96
CA THR A 177 1.87 -56.20 -48.47
C THR A 177 2.08 -56.56 -49.94
N LEU A 178 2.45 -55.59 -50.79
CA LEU A 178 2.74 -55.83 -52.20
C LEU A 178 3.95 -56.74 -52.40
N VAL A 179 5.01 -56.58 -51.60
CA VAL A 179 6.20 -57.45 -51.65
C VAL A 179 5.82 -58.89 -51.27
N LYS A 180 4.99 -59.07 -50.22
CA LYS A 180 4.48 -60.39 -49.84
C LYS A 180 3.67 -61.02 -50.96
N THR A 181 2.68 -60.31 -51.52
CA THR A 181 1.85 -60.85 -52.61
C THR A 181 2.67 -61.13 -53.87
N ALA A 182 3.60 -60.26 -54.25
CA ALA A 182 4.51 -60.50 -55.36
C ALA A 182 5.40 -61.72 -55.13
N SER A 183 5.89 -61.92 -53.90
CA SER A 183 6.68 -63.11 -53.54
C SER A 183 5.86 -64.40 -53.61
N GLU A 184 4.58 -64.37 -53.21
CA GLU A 184 3.66 -65.50 -53.31
C GLU A 184 3.32 -65.81 -54.77
N ILE A 185 3.07 -64.79 -55.60
CA ILE A 185 2.85 -64.95 -57.03
C ILE A 185 4.10 -65.54 -57.69
N ARG A 186 5.31 -65.03 -57.36
CA ARG A 186 6.57 -65.58 -57.88
C ARG A 186 6.72 -67.06 -57.54
N LYS A 187 6.46 -67.46 -56.29
CA LYS A 187 6.46 -68.88 -55.90
C LYS A 187 5.49 -69.70 -56.74
N LYS A 188 4.24 -69.22 -56.92
CA LYS A 188 3.25 -69.91 -57.77
C LYS A 188 3.68 -69.98 -59.23
N VAL A 189 4.31 -68.94 -59.77
CA VAL A 189 4.83 -68.93 -61.15
C VAL A 189 6.00 -69.88 -61.30
N ASP A 190 6.94 -69.94 -60.35
CA ASP A 190 8.04 -70.92 -60.35
C ASP A 190 7.51 -72.37 -60.20
N GLU A 191 6.39 -72.58 -59.52
CA GLU A 191 5.70 -73.89 -59.46
C GLU A 191 4.97 -74.25 -60.77
N LEU A 192 4.39 -73.26 -61.47
CA LEU A 192 3.62 -73.44 -62.70
C LEU A 192 4.45 -73.41 -63.98
N VAL A 193 5.62 -72.77 -63.96
CA VAL A 193 6.61 -72.77 -65.03
C VAL A 193 7.71 -73.74 -64.61
N PRO A 194 7.63 -75.04 -64.98
CA PRO A 194 8.76 -75.93 -64.82
C PRO A 194 9.95 -75.30 -65.55
N SER A 195 11.11 -75.29 -64.90
CA SER A 195 12.37 -74.88 -65.52
C SER A 195 12.47 -75.55 -66.89
N THR A 196 12.28 -74.77 -67.95
CA THR A 196 12.51 -75.21 -69.32
C THR A 196 14.01 -75.23 -69.54
N VAL A 197 14.64 -76.28 -69.03
CA VAL A 197 15.89 -76.78 -69.62
C VAL A 197 15.72 -78.26 -69.87
N SER A 198 15.34 -78.59 -71.09
CA SER A 198 15.81 -79.74 -71.89
C SER A 198 14.93 -79.88 -73.15
N PRO A 199 15.43 -80.39 -74.31
CA PRO A 199 16.40 -81.50 -74.36
C PRO A 199 17.41 -81.58 -75.56
N VAL A 200 18.39 -82.47 -75.39
CA VAL A 200 19.00 -83.41 -76.36
C VAL A 200 20.08 -82.96 -77.35
N GLY A 201 21.22 -83.65 -77.24
CA GLY A 201 22.29 -83.78 -78.23
C GLY A 201 23.46 -84.64 -77.75
N THR A 202 23.21 -85.88 -77.28
CA THR A 202 24.22 -86.98 -77.29
C THR A 202 24.54 -87.34 -78.75
N PRO A 203 25.69 -87.98 -79.13
CA PRO A 203 26.37 -89.04 -78.36
C PRO A 203 27.92 -89.23 -78.55
N LEU A 204 28.47 -90.19 -77.79
CA LEU A 204 29.60 -91.13 -78.11
C LEU A 204 31.02 -90.53 -78.23
N GLN A 205 32.14 -91.15 -77.86
CA GLN A 205 32.58 -92.42 -77.24
C GLN A 205 34.07 -92.11 -76.85
N THR A 206 34.63 -92.53 -75.71
CA THR A 206 35.28 -93.82 -75.42
C THR A 206 35.80 -93.74 -73.99
#